data_AF-A0A958GB32-F1
#
_entry.id   AF-A0A958GB32-F1
#
_cell.length_a   1.000
_cell.length_b   1.000
_cell.length_c   1.000
_cell.angle_alpha   90.00
_cell.angle_beta   90.00
_cell.angle_gamma   90.00
#
_symmetry.space_group_name_H-M   'P 1'
#
loop_
_entity.id
_entity.type
_entity.pdbx_description
1 polymer ?
#
loop_
_entity_poly.entity_id
_entity_poly.type
_entity_poly.pdbx_seq_one_letter_code
_entity_poly.pdbx_strand_id
1 'polypeptide(L)'
;MLFAGLLLGSILNAQEGTWEKYDIQYRLLQTHYGQSADVIKIKVPPYLSTSQLMTQCRLALQWPGDPLPRKKTTIYVYRDDDPLGTKSGVGLLYTPGKDIQWDLAEWQPDTLIFSYEPTPLDQVIYNTVLDSLYAEGMYASELESDNAPVKKQLAEDFQLTVPQLDSIYYRVKWWGELKKKGR
;
A
#
# COMPACT_ATOMS: atom_id res chain seq x y z
N MET A 1 -33.87 35.37 -16.01
CA MET A 1 -32.46 35.01 -16.25
C MET A 1 -32.15 33.81 -15.38
N LEU A 2 -32.09 32.64 -15.99
CA LEU A 2 -31.72 31.35 -15.38
C LEU A 2 -30.39 30.95 -16.02
N PHE A 3 -29.40 30.57 -15.21
CA PHE A 3 -28.36 29.55 -15.47
C PHE A 3 -27.16 29.82 -14.53
N ALA A 4 -27.23 29.27 -13.32
CA ALA A 4 -26.08 29.06 -12.44
C ALA A 4 -26.36 27.81 -11.61
N GLY A 5 -26.03 26.63 -12.14
CA GLY A 5 -26.33 25.39 -11.43
C GLY A 5 -25.94 24.10 -12.14
N LEU A 6 -24.87 24.08 -12.96
CA LEU A 6 -24.57 22.91 -13.80
C LEU A 6 -23.07 22.62 -14.02
N LEU A 7 -22.19 23.03 -13.11
CA LEU A 7 -20.74 22.77 -13.27
C LEU A 7 -20.03 22.14 -12.05
N LEU A 8 -20.69 21.98 -10.90
CA LEU A 8 -20.06 21.36 -9.71
C LEU A 8 -20.26 19.83 -9.63
N GLY A 9 -21.34 19.29 -10.21
CA GLY A 9 -21.58 17.84 -10.20
C GLY A 9 -20.72 17.04 -11.20
N SER A 10 -20.27 17.67 -12.28
CA SER A 10 -19.48 17.03 -13.33
C SER A 10 -17.99 16.89 -13.01
N ILE A 11 -17.45 17.72 -12.11
CA ILE A 11 -16.03 17.68 -11.71
C ILE A 11 -15.77 16.54 -10.71
N LEU A 12 -16.71 16.27 -9.79
CA LEU A 12 -16.62 15.16 -8.83
C LEU A 12 -16.77 13.79 -9.51
N ASN A 13 -17.72 13.64 -10.44
CA ASN A 13 -17.90 12.41 -11.22
C ASN A 13 -16.72 12.13 -12.18
N ALA A 14 -16.07 13.16 -12.72
CA ALA A 14 -14.88 13.00 -13.55
C ALA A 14 -13.67 12.51 -12.74
N GLN A 15 -13.56 12.93 -11.47
CA GLN A 15 -12.54 12.42 -10.56
C GLN A 15 -12.77 10.95 -10.22
N GLU A 16 -13.99 10.55 -9.83
CA GLU A 16 -14.37 9.15 -9.53
C GLU A 16 -13.96 8.17 -10.63
N GLY A 17 -14.24 8.49 -11.91
CA GLY A 17 -13.82 7.66 -13.05
C GLY A 17 -12.33 7.68 -13.39
N THR A 18 -11.56 8.69 -12.94
CA THR A 18 -10.09 8.68 -13.09
C THR A 18 -9.39 7.82 -12.06
N TRP A 19 -9.92 7.65 -10.83
CA TRP A 19 -9.28 6.80 -9.83
C TRP A 19 -9.34 5.31 -10.22
N GLU A 20 -10.44 4.84 -10.83
CA GLU A 20 -10.56 3.46 -11.33
C GLU A 20 -9.59 3.15 -12.50
N LYS A 21 -9.17 4.18 -13.25
CA LYS A 21 -8.24 4.02 -14.37
C LYS A 21 -6.80 3.77 -13.92
N TYR A 22 -6.41 4.30 -12.76
CA TYR A 22 -5.08 4.12 -12.21
C TYR A 22 -5.16 3.07 -11.12
N ASP A 23 -4.65 1.88 -11.39
CA ASP A 23 -4.55 0.77 -10.44
C ASP A 23 -3.54 1.11 -9.34
N ILE A 24 -3.90 2.04 -8.44
CA ILE A 24 -3.12 2.43 -7.28
C ILE A 24 -3.12 1.24 -6.34
N GLN A 25 -1.93 0.72 -6.06
CA GLN A 25 -1.75 -0.39 -5.13
C GLN A 25 -0.91 0.03 -3.92
N TYR A 26 -0.51 1.30 -3.79
CA TYR A 26 0.27 1.76 -2.64
C TYR A 26 -0.61 2.45 -1.59
N ARG A 27 -0.18 2.37 -0.33
CA ARG A 27 -0.68 3.21 0.76
C ARG A 27 0.39 4.24 1.14
N LEU A 28 -0.03 5.49 1.29
CA LEU A 28 0.85 6.56 1.76
C LEU A 28 1.10 6.41 3.27
N LEU A 29 2.36 6.30 3.67
CA LEU A 29 2.75 6.23 5.08
C LEU A 29 3.08 7.61 5.64
N GLN A 30 3.88 8.39 4.92
CA GLN A 30 4.35 9.68 5.36
C GLN A 30 4.75 10.56 4.18
N THR A 31 4.47 11.85 4.28
CA THR A 31 5.05 12.89 3.44
C THR A 31 5.77 13.90 4.31
N HIS A 32 7.01 14.23 3.98
CA HIS A 32 7.76 15.30 4.59
C HIS A 32 8.19 16.31 3.52
N TYR A 33 7.62 17.51 3.57
CA TYR A 33 7.91 18.58 2.62
C TYR A 33 8.94 19.54 3.20
N GLY A 34 10.21 19.28 2.90
CA GLY A 34 11.32 20.09 3.38
C GLY A 34 11.54 21.36 2.54
N GLN A 35 12.38 22.26 3.04
CA GLN A 35 12.79 23.45 2.27
C GLN A 35 13.63 23.07 1.05
N SER A 36 14.51 22.07 1.18
CA SER A 36 15.48 21.67 0.16
C SER A 36 15.08 20.40 -0.62
N ALA A 37 14.37 19.48 0.01
CA ALA A 37 13.94 18.23 -0.58
C ALA A 37 12.65 17.71 0.07
N ASP A 38 11.89 16.95 -0.71
CA ASP A 38 10.67 16.29 -0.28
C ASP A 38 10.93 14.79 -0.13
N VAL A 39 10.28 14.17 0.86
CA VAL A 39 10.37 12.74 1.13
C VAL A 39 8.97 12.16 1.18
N ILE A 40 8.74 11.10 0.41
CA ILE A 40 7.48 10.36 0.37
C ILE A 40 7.79 8.92 0.77
N LYS A 41 6.99 8.36 1.68
CA LYS A 41 7.09 6.98 2.12
C LYS A 41 5.81 6.25 1.73
N ILE A 42 5.93 5.19 0.95
CA ILE A 42 4.79 4.38 0.51
C ILE A 42 4.97 2.92 0.93
N LYS A 43 3.85 2.27 1.29
CA LYS A 43 3.77 0.83 1.50
C LYS A 43 3.09 0.19 0.29
N VAL A 44 3.62 -0.92 -0.22
CA VAL A 44 3.14 -1.58 -1.44
C VAL A 44 2.99 -3.09 -1.26
N PRO A 45 2.06 -3.75 -1.99
CA PRO A 45 1.95 -5.18 -2.00
C PRO A 45 3.28 -5.84 -2.40
N PRO A 46 3.72 -6.87 -1.67
CA PRO A 46 4.99 -7.54 -1.92
C PRO A 46 5.05 -8.26 -3.27
N TYR A 47 3.90 -8.55 -3.89
CA TYR A 47 3.82 -9.27 -5.16
C TYR A 47 3.99 -8.40 -6.39
N LEU A 48 4.08 -7.06 -6.25
CA LEU A 48 4.23 -6.18 -7.39
C LEU A 48 5.51 -6.51 -8.16
N SER A 49 5.39 -6.68 -9.48
CA SER A 49 6.56 -6.76 -10.35
C SER A 49 7.35 -5.45 -10.30
N THR A 50 8.62 -5.47 -10.70
CA THR A 50 9.46 -4.26 -10.75
C THR A 50 8.82 -3.15 -11.58
N SER A 51 8.20 -3.48 -12.72
CA SER A 51 7.52 -2.48 -13.57
C SER A 51 6.26 -1.91 -12.91
N GLN A 52 5.51 -2.73 -12.18
CA GLN A 52 4.36 -2.27 -11.42
C GLN A 52 4.81 -1.36 -10.27
N LEU A 53 5.85 -1.74 -9.53
CA LEU A 53 6.43 -0.90 -8.49
C LEU A 53 6.87 0.47 -9.04
N MET A 54 7.60 0.48 -10.15
CA MET A 54 8.01 1.74 -10.81
C MET A 54 6.81 2.61 -11.15
N THR A 55 5.71 2.01 -11.58
CA THR A 55 4.45 2.71 -11.86
C THR A 55 3.87 3.33 -10.59
N GLN A 56 3.82 2.57 -9.48
CA GLN A 56 3.36 3.10 -8.18
C GLN A 56 4.24 4.24 -7.68
N CYS A 57 5.57 4.13 -7.79
CA CYS A 57 6.49 5.21 -7.44
C CYS A 57 6.26 6.47 -8.29
N ARG A 58 5.97 6.32 -9.60
CA ARG A 58 5.64 7.47 -10.46
C ARG A 58 4.34 8.15 -10.05
N LEU A 59 3.30 7.36 -9.76
CA LEU A 59 2.03 7.87 -9.26
C LEU A 59 2.19 8.60 -7.93
N ALA A 60 3.05 8.10 -7.05
CA ALA A 60 3.39 8.76 -5.79
C ALA A 60 4.22 10.03 -5.97
N LEU A 61 5.10 10.10 -6.98
CA LEU A 61 5.87 11.30 -7.32
C LEU A 61 4.98 12.41 -7.89
N GLN A 62 4.10 12.04 -8.81
CA GLN A 62 3.31 12.95 -9.62
C GLN A 62 1.98 12.30 -9.95
N TRP A 63 0.92 12.90 -9.42
CA TRP A 63 -0.43 12.48 -9.79
C TRP A 63 -0.69 12.78 -11.28
N PRO A 64 -1.42 11.93 -12.02
CA PRO A 64 -1.73 12.18 -13.41
C PRO A 64 -2.44 13.54 -13.59
N GLY A 65 -1.81 14.44 -14.35
CA GLY A 65 -2.31 15.81 -14.58
C GLY A 65 -1.66 16.88 -13.70
N ASP A 66 -1.00 16.50 -12.61
CA ASP A 66 -0.25 17.44 -11.78
C ASP A 66 1.12 17.75 -12.41
N PRO A 67 1.72 18.93 -12.17
CA PRO A 67 3.09 19.18 -12.58
C PRO A 67 4.08 18.34 -11.76
N LEU A 68 5.26 18.06 -12.34
CA LEU A 68 6.34 17.45 -11.58
C LEU A 68 6.76 18.34 -10.40
N PRO A 69 7.23 17.74 -9.28
CA PRO A 69 7.74 18.50 -8.14
C PRO A 69 8.84 19.49 -8.55
N ARG A 70 8.88 20.65 -7.88
CA ARG A 70 9.93 21.67 -8.14
C ARG A 70 11.21 21.43 -7.35
N LYS A 71 11.18 20.49 -6.40
CA LYS A 71 12.26 20.15 -5.49
C LYS A 71 12.71 18.70 -5.73
N LYS A 72 13.91 18.38 -5.26
CA LYS A 72 14.35 16.99 -5.20
C LYS A 72 13.35 16.20 -4.36
N THR A 73 12.93 15.05 -4.86
CA THR A 73 11.93 14.22 -4.17
C THR A 73 12.46 12.79 -4.09
N THR A 74 12.50 12.24 -2.89
CA THR A 74 12.89 10.84 -2.64
C THR A 74 11.67 10.05 -2.23
N ILE A 75 11.44 8.92 -2.88
CA ILE A 75 10.39 7.97 -2.52
C ILE A 75 11.03 6.74 -1.91
N TYR A 76 10.68 6.46 -0.66
CA TYR A 76 11.01 5.22 0.02
C TYR A 76 9.87 4.24 -0.10
N VAL A 77 10.21 3.01 -0.44
CA VAL A 77 9.26 1.92 -0.64
C VAL A 77 9.41 0.92 0.49
N TYR A 78 8.28 0.59 1.10
CA TYR A 78 8.14 -0.40 2.15
C TYR A 78 7.22 -1.51 1.66
N ARG A 79 7.52 -2.77 1.97
CA ARG A 79 6.60 -3.87 1.65
C ARG A 79 5.46 -3.89 2.67
N ASP A 80 4.26 -4.18 2.21
CA ASP A 80 3.08 -4.31 3.08
C ASP A 80 3.23 -5.43 4.11
N ASP A 81 3.98 -6.48 3.78
CA ASP A 81 4.28 -7.61 4.66
C ASP A 81 5.47 -7.38 5.62
N ASP A 82 6.16 -6.23 5.55
CA ASP A 82 7.18 -5.83 6.54
C ASP A 82 6.49 -5.02 7.65
N PRO A 83 6.37 -5.57 8.87
CA PRO A 83 5.68 -4.91 9.98
C PRO A 83 6.46 -3.70 10.53
N LEU A 84 7.77 -3.64 10.32
CA LEU A 84 8.62 -2.62 10.94
C LEU A 84 8.95 -1.44 10.01
N GLY A 85 8.65 -1.59 8.72
CA GLY A 85 9.33 -0.80 7.71
C GLY A 85 10.86 -0.80 7.90
N THR A 86 11.42 -1.86 8.50
CA THR A 86 12.86 -1.94 8.79
C THR A 86 13.67 -2.01 7.51
N LYS A 87 13.11 -2.57 6.44
CA LYS A 87 13.73 -2.61 5.13
C LYS A 87 12.98 -1.67 4.21
N SER A 88 13.57 -0.49 4.01
CA SER A 88 13.15 0.46 2.99
C SER A 88 14.21 0.56 1.91
N GLY A 89 13.82 0.31 0.66
CA GLY A 89 14.63 0.68 -0.49
C GLY A 89 14.30 2.10 -0.93
N VAL A 90 15.27 2.83 -1.50
CA VAL A 90 15.01 4.08 -2.21
C VAL A 90 14.33 3.75 -3.54
N GLY A 91 13.01 3.59 -3.53
CA GLY A 91 12.29 3.23 -4.75
C GLY A 91 12.50 4.21 -5.90
N LEU A 92 12.59 5.51 -5.61
CA LEU A 92 12.76 6.55 -6.62
C LEU A 92 13.49 7.77 -6.06
N LEU A 93 14.41 8.33 -6.84
CA LEU A 93 14.98 9.66 -6.62
C LEU A 93 14.72 10.56 -7.84
N TYR A 94 14.00 11.65 -7.61
CA TYR A 94 13.71 12.68 -8.60
C TYR A 94 14.55 13.93 -8.34
N THR A 95 15.19 14.45 -9.39
CA THR A 95 15.83 15.77 -9.38
C THR A 95 15.24 16.63 -10.49
N PRO A 96 14.70 17.83 -10.19
CA PRO A 96 14.16 18.73 -11.20
C PRO A 96 15.15 19.00 -12.35
N GLY A 97 14.65 18.92 -13.59
CA GLY A 97 15.46 19.12 -14.79
C GLY A 97 16.42 17.97 -15.13
N LYS A 98 16.33 16.84 -14.41
CA LYS A 98 17.08 15.61 -14.69
C LYS A 98 16.14 14.42 -14.80
N ASP A 99 16.68 13.28 -15.26
CA ASP A 99 15.98 12.01 -15.29
C ASP A 99 15.72 11.43 -13.90
N ILE A 100 14.73 10.54 -13.82
CA ILE A 100 14.41 9.75 -12.63
C ILE A 100 15.51 8.70 -12.42
N GLN A 101 16.04 8.64 -11.20
CA GLN A 101 16.95 7.59 -10.76
C GLN A 101 16.17 6.53 -9.97
N TRP A 102 16.45 5.27 -10.26
CA TRP A 102 15.81 4.10 -9.67
C TRP A 102 16.81 3.37 -8.79
N ASP A 103 16.43 3.07 -7.54
CA ASP A 103 17.20 2.18 -6.67
C ASP A 103 16.29 1.04 -6.17
N LEU A 104 16.25 0.00 -6.99
CA LEU A 104 15.37 -1.16 -6.80
C LEU A 104 16.16 -2.43 -6.48
N ALA A 105 17.43 -2.30 -6.08
CA ALA A 105 18.33 -3.44 -5.89
C ALA A 105 17.81 -4.44 -4.83
N GLU A 106 17.09 -3.93 -3.84
CA GLU A 106 16.52 -4.74 -2.75
C GLU A 106 15.09 -5.21 -3.04
N TRP A 107 14.47 -4.81 -4.16
CA TRP A 107 13.11 -5.21 -4.49
C TRP A 107 13.08 -6.63 -5.06
N GLN A 108 12.51 -7.56 -4.29
CA GLN A 108 12.28 -8.95 -4.69
C GLN A 108 10.79 -9.28 -4.57
N PRO A 109 10.04 -9.31 -5.70
CA PRO A 109 8.62 -9.64 -5.69
C PRO A 109 8.34 -11.00 -5.06
N ASP A 110 7.36 -11.09 -4.15
CA ASP A 110 6.83 -12.37 -3.68
C ASP A 110 5.79 -12.91 -4.65
N THR A 111 6.19 -13.90 -5.46
CA THR A 111 5.31 -14.54 -6.44
C THR A 111 4.52 -15.72 -5.88
N LEU A 112 4.79 -16.14 -4.63
CA LEU A 112 4.11 -17.30 -4.02
C LEU A 112 2.62 -17.06 -3.83
N ILE A 113 2.22 -15.78 -3.71
CA ILE A 113 0.81 -15.40 -3.58
C ILE A 113 -0.03 -15.85 -4.78
N PHE A 114 0.55 -15.94 -5.98
CA PHE A 114 -0.18 -16.29 -7.19
C PHE A 114 -0.58 -17.78 -7.23
N SER A 115 0.06 -18.61 -6.42
CA SER A 115 -0.26 -20.03 -6.26
C SER A 115 -0.86 -20.35 -4.89
N TYR A 116 -1.08 -19.34 -4.05
CA TYR A 116 -1.65 -19.53 -2.72
C TYR A 116 -3.18 -19.68 -2.83
N GLU A 117 -3.72 -20.68 -2.16
CA GLU A 117 -5.16 -20.85 -1.96
C GLU A 117 -5.39 -20.95 -0.44
N PRO A 118 -6.10 -20.00 0.19
CA PRO A 118 -6.35 -20.02 1.62
C PRO A 118 -7.08 -21.28 2.05
N THR A 119 -6.55 -21.95 3.07
CA THR A 119 -7.30 -23.03 3.72
C THR A 119 -8.52 -22.46 4.46
N PRO A 120 -9.53 -23.29 4.81
CA PRO A 120 -10.62 -22.84 5.66
C PRO A 120 -10.14 -22.23 6.99
N LEU A 121 -9.05 -22.78 7.56
CA LEU A 121 -8.43 -22.26 8.78
C LEU A 121 -7.80 -20.87 8.55
N ASP A 122 -7.10 -20.67 7.43
CA ASP A 122 -6.51 -19.36 7.10
C ASP A 122 -7.57 -18.27 7.00
N GLN A 123 -8.74 -18.59 6.43
CA GLN A 123 -9.87 -17.67 6.35
C GLN A 123 -10.46 -17.37 7.74
N VAL A 124 -10.55 -18.37 8.62
CA VAL A 124 -10.98 -18.17 10.01
C VAL A 124 -10.01 -17.26 10.74
N ILE A 125 -8.70 -17.51 10.63
CA ILE A 125 -7.65 -16.68 11.23
C ILE A 125 -7.77 -15.24 10.73
N TYR A 126 -7.86 -15.04 9.41
CA TYR A 126 -7.99 -13.73 8.80
C TYR A 126 -9.22 -12.97 9.31
N ASN A 127 -10.39 -13.60 9.30
CA ASN A 127 -11.62 -12.97 9.79
C ASN A 127 -11.54 -12.66 11.28
N THR A 128 -10.95 -13.54 12.10
CA THR A 128 -10.78 -13.31 13.54
C THR A 128 -9.85 -12.13 13.82
N VAL A 129 -8.80 -11.96 13.01
CA VAL A 129 -7.92 -10.78 13.07
C VAL A 129 -8.70 -9.52 12.74
N LEU A 130 -9.53 -9.53 11.70
CA LEU A 130 -10.38 -8.39 11.35
C LEU A 130 -11.39 -8.06 12.46
N ASP A 131 -12.12 -9.07 12.95
CA ASP A 131 -13.14 -8.91 13.99
C ASP A 131 -12.53 -8.32 15.27
N SER A 132 -11.35 -8.81 15.67
CA SER A 132 -10.62 -8.28 16.83
C SER A 132 -10.21 -6.82 16.64
N LEU A 133 -9.82 -6.42 15.44
CA LEU A 133 -9.51 -5.02 15.14
C LEU A 133 -10.74 -4.13 15.25
N TYR A 134 -11.86 -4.56 14.66
CA TYR A 134 -13.12 -3.83 14.74
C TYR A 134 -13.62 -3.69 16.19
N ALA A 135 -13.50 -4.76 16.99
CA ALA A 135 -13.93 -4.76 18.39
C ALA A 135 -13.16 -3.74 19.25
N GLU A 136 -11.89 -3.55 18.97
CA GLU A 136 -11.00 -2.62 19.68
C GLU A 136 -11.07 -1.19 19.12
N GLY A 137 -11.91 -0.95 18.10
CA GLY A 137 -11.98 0.34 17.40
C GLY A 137 -10.68 0.68 16.66
N MET A 138 -9.85 -0.33 16.38
CA MET A 138 -8.57 -0.16 15.70
C MET A 138 -8.74 -0.23 14.20
N TYR A 139 -8.05 0.65 13.48
CA TYR A 139 -7.95 0.54 12.02
C TYR A 139 -6.89 -0.49 11.63
N ALA A 140 -7.01 -1.10 10.45
CA ALA A 140 -6.04 -2.09 9.95
C ALA A 140 -4.57 -1.59 9.95
N SER A 141 -4.35 -0.26 9.89
CA SER A 141 -3.03 0.36 10.03
C SER A 141 -2.41 0.26 11.44
N GLU A 142 -3.23 0.08 12.48
CA GLU A 142 -2.80 -0.03 13.88
C GLU A 142 -2.45 -1.48 14.25
N LEU A 143 -3.00 -2.46 13.53
CA LEU A 143 -2.56 -3.86 13.55
C LEU A 143 -1.05 -3.95 13.25
N GLU A 144 -0.54 -3.11 12.36
CA GLU A 144 0.84 -3.20 11.86
C GLU A 144 1.92 -2.84 12.90
N SER A 145 1.55 -2.45 14.12
CA SER A 145 2.51 -2.33 15.23
C SER A 145 2.82 -3.71 15.83
N ASP A 146 4.10 -4.09 15.87
CA ASP A 146 4.62 -5.33 16.50
C ASP A 146 4.19 -5.52 17.96
N ASN A 147 3.77 -4.45 18.64
CA ASN A 147 3.38 -4.47 20.04
C ASN A 147 1.87 -4.45 20.29
N ALA A 148 1.03 -4.63 19.27
CA ALA A 148 -0.41 -4.77 19.45
C ALA A 148 -0.70 -5.99 20.36
N PRO A 149 -1.22 -5.81 21.60
CA PRO A 149 -1.50 -6.92 22.51
C PRO A 149 -2.44 -7.95 21.88
N VAL A 150 -3.37 -7.47 21.06
CA VAL A 150 -4.32 -8.27 20.28
C VAL A 150 -3.62 -9.27 19.36
N LYS A 151 -2.53 -8.90 18.67
CA LYS A 151 -1.78 -9.83 17.82
C LYS A 151 -1.17 -10.98 18.60
N LYS A 152 -0.61 -10.67 19.78
CA LYS A 152 0.03 -11.68 20.63
C LYS A 152 -1.01 -12.67 21.13
N GLN A 153 -2.15 -12.17 21.60
CA GLN A 153 -3.27 -13.00 22.03
C GLN A 153 -3.77 -13.90 20.89
N LEU A 154 -4.05 -13.33 19.71
CA LEU A 154 -4.52 -14.11 18.56
C LEU A 154 -3.49 -15.15 18.09
N ALA A 155 -2.21 -14.80 18.09
CA ALA A 155 -1.15 -15.75 17.75
C ALA A 155 -1.15 -16.93 18.73
N GLU A 156 -1.30 -16.67 20.03
CA GLU A 156 -1.42 -17.71 21.06
C GLU A 156 -2.66 -18.57 20.87
N ASP A 157 -3.83 -17.97 20.62
CA ASP A 157 -5.10 -18.68 20.43
C ASP A 157 -5.05 -19.68 19.26
N PHE A 158 -4.32 -19.32 18.19
CA PHE A 158 -4.12 -20.18 17.01
C PHE A 158 -2.85 -21.04 17.06
N GLN A 159 -2.08 -21.02 18.16
CA GLN A 159 -0.79 -21.73 18.30
C GLN A 159 0.23 -21.34 17.21
N LEU A 160 0.25 -20.06 16.86
CA LEU A 160 1.15 -19.45 15.88
C LEU A 160 2.14 -18.50 16.56
N THR A 161 3.22 -18.21 15.87
CA THR A 161 4.04 -17.02 16.17
C THR A 161 3.41 -15.79 15.52
N VAL A 162 3.65 -14.59 16.08
CA VAL A 162 3.18 -13.33 15.47
C VAL A 162 3.59 -13.20 13.99
N PRO A 163 4.83 -13.54 13.58
CA PRO A 163 5.20 -13.54 12.16
C PRO A 163 4.39 -14.51 11.29
N GLN A 164 3.99 -15.67 11.82
CA GLN A 164 3.13 -16.61 11.10
C GLN A 164 1.71 -16.07 10.95
N LEU A 165 1.16 -15.48 12.02
CA LEU A 165 -0.15 -14.82 12.00
C LEU A 165 -0.16 -13.70 10.94
N ASP A 166 0.84 -12.83 10.95
CA ASP A 166 0.98 -11.74 9.98
C ASP A 166 1.10 -12.26 8.54
N SER A 167 1.91 -13.32 8.33
CA SER A 167 2.04 -13.96 7.03
C SER A 167 0.70 -14.50 6.50
N ILE A 168 -0.10 -15.17 7.34
CA ILE A 168 -1.44 -15.65 6.97
C ILE A 168 -2.35 -14.47 6.65
N TYR A 169 -2.40 -13.47 7.54
CA TYR A 169 -3.22 -12.27 7.35
C TYR A 169 -2.94 -11.60 6.00
N TYR A 170 -1.67 -11.34 5.67
CA TYR A 170 -1.31 -10.70 4.41
C TYR A 170 -1.61 -11.57 3.19
N ARG A 171 -1.35 -12.88 3.26
CA ARG A 171 -1.65 -13.78 2.14
C ARG A 171 -3.14 -13.88 1.84
N VAL A 172 -3.98 -14.00 2.87
CA VAL A 172 -5.44 -14.04 2.68
C VAL A 172 -5.96 -12.69 2.16
N LYS A 173 -5.48 -11.56 2.71
CA LYS A 173 -5.79 -10.21 2.21
C LYS A 173 -5.54 -10.11 0.70
N TRP A 174 -4.32 -10.42 0.27
CA TRP A 174 -3.92 -10.24 -1.13
C TRP A 174 -4.53 -11.26 -2.08
N TRP A 175 -4.74 -12.51 -1.63
CA TRP A 175 -5.50 -13.48 -2.42
C TRP A 175 -6.91 -12.97 -2.73
N GLY A 176 -7.61 -12.42 -1.73
CA GLY A 176 -8.94 -11.86 -1.91
C GLY A 176 -8.97 -10.67 -2.89
N GLU A 177 -7.95 -9.81 -2.83
CA GLU A 177 -7.81 -8.69 -3.79
C GLU A 177 -7.53 -9.17 -5.22
N LEU A 178 -6.64 -10.15 -5.39
CA LEU A 178 -6.29 -10.70 -6.70
C LEU A 178 -7.49 -11.41 -7.35
N LYS A 179 -8.30 -12.13 -6.57
CA LYS A 179 -9.55 -12.76 -7.06
C LYS A 179 -10.57 -11.74 -7.56
N LYS A 180 -10.75 -10.63 -6.82
CA LYS A 180 -11.68 -9.56 -7.23
C LYS A 180 -11.27 -8.91 -8.56
N LYS A 181 -9.97 -8.84 -8.85
CA LYS A 181 -9.43 -8.26 -10.10
C LYS A 181 -9.50 -9.20 -11.32
N GLY A 182 -10.13 -10.36 -11.21
CA GLY A 182 -10.42 -11.25 -12.35
C GLY A 182 -9.27 -12.17 -12.75
N ARG A 183 -8.60 -12.79 -11.76
CA ARG A 183 -7.77 -13.99 -11.96
C ARG A 183 -8.34 -15.19 -11.23
#